data_AF-A0A8B6EV94-F1
#
_entry.id   AF-A0A8B6EV94-F1
#
_cell.length_a   1.000
_cell.length_b   1.000
_cell.length_c   1.000
_cell.angle_alpha   90.00
_cell.angle_beta   90.00
_cell.angle_gamma   90.00
#
_symmetry.space_group_name_H-M   'P 1'
#
loop_
_entity.id
_entity.type
_entity.pdbx_description
1 polymer ?
#
loop_
_entity_poly.entity_id
_entity_poly.type
_entity_poly.pdbx_seq_one_letter_code
_entity_poly.pdbx_strand_id
1 'polypeptide(L)'
;MSDTSMSIHLPGESKQFGRLGTRDIGTQALELRIKSEYPHYNPNQEAQLRQLAENHGRQMEYLQIKNRDLEKQREDIRRRLEQLGQRVPGKDNSADLLAELRAQEERNQKSLNDLRRQLFEMGQKRVNVIEVEKPMNYPQPIIQQSLPPPPPQEKERKSYIYPVYYGSSLVAEISAMRQAYLQNGGNERDVLDQLSQMQAEAQRIEDEMKNSNYDNRHREKKPDLSGKMNMIEMENDRLHKELMLLQEQNFLSQNKRKSDREDELERELQRLREEQLRKMLELQNEIALLKQRALWERRPEPLPAPPPQPRPYVDVEPMQPYDQYFRVRWF
;
A
#
# COMPACT_ATOMS: atom_id res chain seq x y z
N MET A 1 -0.02 -44.13 -37.59
CA MET A 1 -0.59 -43.78 -38.91
C MET A 1 -0.44 -42.27 -39.06
N SER A 2 0.28 -41.66 -39.98
CA SER A 2 1.24 -42.09 -41.00
C SER A 2 1.95 -40.78 -41.35
N ASP A 3 3.28 -40.75 -41.26
CA ASP A 3 4.12 -39.66 -41.78
C ASP A 3 3.98 -39.57 -43.29
N THR A 4 4.05 -38.36 -43.85
CA THR A 4 4.29 -38.18 -45.30
C THR A 4 5.18 -36.95 -45.49
N SER A 5 6.48 -37.22 -45.46
CA SER A 5 7.55 -36.37 -45.95
C SER A 5 7.62 -36.51 -47.48
N MET A 6 7.53 -35.41 -48.23
CA MET A 6 7.89 -35.40 -49.66
C MET A 6 9.13 -34.55 -49.89
N SER A 7 10.25 -35.25 -50.09
CA SER A 7 11.46 -34.78 -50.74
C SER A 7 11.23 -34.68 -52.25
N ILE A 8 11.59 -33.55 -52.87
CA ILE A 8 11.71 -33.46 -54.32
C ILE A 8 13.03 -32.77 -54.70
N HIS A 9 13.97 -33.65 -55.05
CA HIS A 9 15.01 -33.59 -56.07
C HIS A 9 15.12 -32.33 -56.96
N LEU A 10 16.33 -31.75 -56.97
CA LEU A 10 16.88 -30.92 -58.06
C LEU A 10 17.53 -31.82 -59.12
N PRO A 11 17.56 -31.39 -60.39
CA PRO A 11 18.65 -31.78 -61.27
C PRO A 11 19.26 -30.61 -62.06
N GLY A 12 20.56 -30.74 -62.33
CA GLY A 12 21.07 -30.59 -63.70
C GLY A 12 21.87 -29.33 -64.01
N GLU A 13 23.19 -29.46 -63.89
CA GLU A 13 24.18 -28.63 -64.59
C GLU A 13 24.03 -28.73 -66.11
N SER A 14 24.36 -27.65 -66.83
CA SER A 14 24.83 -27.71 -68.23
C SER A 14 25.65 -26.46 -68.58
N LYS A 15 26.96 -26.65 -68.73
CA LYS A 15 27.88 -25.71 -69.39
C LYS A 15 27.72 -25.84 -70.91
N GLN A 16 27.65 -24.72 -71.64
CA GLN A 16 28.16 -24.63 -73.01
C GLN A 16 28.86 -23.29 -73.24
N PHE A 17 30.06 -23.39 -73.82
CA PHE A 17 30.88 -22.30 -74.34
C PHE A 17 30.40 -21.89 -75.74
N GLY A 18 30.53 -20.60 -76.05
CA GLY A 18 30.80 -20.15 -77.41
C GLY A 18 30.00 -18.93 -77.85
N ARG A 19 30.64 -17.76 -77.81
CA ARG A 19 31.08 -16.98 -78.99
C ARG A 19 31.36 -15.53 -78.59
N LEU A 20 32.56 -15.08 -78.93
CA LEU A 20 32.95 -13.68 -78.94
C LEU A 20 32.07 -12.94 -79.95
N GLY A 21 31.23 -12.05 -79.45
CA GLY A 21 30.47 -11.07 -80.22
C GLY A 21 30.60 -9.74 -79.51
N THR A 22 31.52 -8.92 -79.97
CA THR A 22 31.66 -7.52 -79.57
C THR A 22 30.36 -6.79 -79.90
N ARG A 23 29.57 -6.46 -78.88
CA ARG A 23 28.56 -5.39 -78.92
C ARG A 23 28.01 -5.11 -77.52
N ASP A 24 27.97 -3.81 -77.22
CA ASP A 24 27.06 -3.16 -76.27
C ASP A 24 27.33 -3.32 -74.77
N ILE A 25 28.45 -2.73 -74.33
CA ILE A 25 28.74 -2.37 -72.93
C ILE A 25 27.72 -1.32 -72.40
N GLY A 26 26.96 -0.67 -73.29
CA GLY A 26 25.99 0.39 -72.94
C GLY A 26 24.66 -0.11 -72.36
N THR A 27 24.24 -1.35 -72.60
CA THR A 27 22.92 -1.84 -72.17
C THR A 27 22.95 -2.64 -70.87
N GLN A 28 24.04 -3.35 -70.57
CA GLN A 28 24.18 -4.04 -69.27
C GLN A 28 24.37 -3.07 -68.09
N ALA A 29 24.99 -1.91 -68.33
CA ALA A 29 25.17 -0.88 -67.30
C ALA A 29 23.85 -0.18 -66.92
N LEU A 30 22.86 -0.16 -67.82
CA LEU A 30 21.51 0.36 -67.53
C LEU A 30 20.61 -0.70 -66.91
N GLU A 31 20.75 -1.98 -67.29
CA GLU A 31 19.99 -3.07 -66.65
C GLU A 31 20.43 -3.36 -65.20
N LEU A 32 21.70 -3.14 -64.86
CA LEU A 32 22.19 -3.23 -63.48
C LEU A 32 21.88 -1.98 -62.65
N ARG A 33 21.64 -0.83 -63.30
CA ARG A 33 21.26 0.42 -62.62
C ARG A 33 19.76 0.51 -62.35
N ILE A 34 18.92 -0.05 -63.22
CA ILE A 34 17.46 -0.04 -63.04
C ILE A 34 17.00 -1.11 -62.02
N LYS A 35 17.81 -2.14 -61.73
CA LYS A 35 17.49 -3.13 -60.69
C LYS A 35 17.81 -2.71 -59.25
N SER A 36 18.50 -1.58 -59.03
CA SER A 36 18.83 -1.10 -57.67
C SER A 36 17.94 0.05 -57.17
N GLU A 37 16.93 0.47 -57.95
CA GLU A 37 16.08 1.64 -57.66
C GLU A 37 14.62 1.29 -57.37
N TYR A 38 14.33 0.02 -57.06
CA TYR A 38 13.07 -0.36 -56.44
C TYR A 38 13.36 -0.83 -55.01
N PRO A 39 12.74 -0.21 -53.96
CA PRO A 39 12.85 -0.73 -52.62
C PRO A 39 12.40 -2.19 -52.67
N HIS A 40 13.30 -3.09 -52.28
CA HIS A 40 13.04 -4.52 -52.29
C HIS A 40 11.79 -4.77 -51.44
N TYR A 41 10.64 -4.96 -52.10
CA TYR A 41 9.37 -5.20 -51.44
C TYR A 41 9.51 -6.49 -50.66
N ASN A 42 9.69 -6.35 -49.35
CA ASN A 42 9.82 -7.48 -48.46
C ASN A 42 8.41 -7.77 -47.91
N PRO A 43 7.69 -8.77 -48.45
CA PRO A 43 6.32 -9.08 -48.02
C PRO A 43 6.26 -9.41 -46.52
N ASN A 44 7.38 -9.78 -45.91
CA ASN A 44 7.49 -10.00 -44.48
C ASN A 44 7.40 -8.71 -43.66
N GLN A 45 7.80 -7.55 -44.20
CA GLN A 45 7.67 -6.26 -43.51
C GLN A 45 6.21 -5.80 -43.48
N GLU A 46 5.45 -6.02 -44.56
CA GLU A 46 4.02 -5.72 -44.57
C GLU A 46 3.23 -6.65 -43.64
N ALA A 47 3.59 -7.94 -43.59
CA ALA A 47 3.02 -8.87 -42.63
C ALA A 47 3.33 -8.47 -41.17
N GLN A 48 4.55 -8.02 -40.88
CA GLN A 48 4.94 -7.50 -39.57
C GLN A 48 4.23 -6.20 -39.21
N LEU A 49 4.12 -5.25 -40.15
CA LEU A 49 3.39 -3.99 -39.96
C LEU A 49 1.90 -4.23 -39.72
N ARG A 50 1.31 -5.18 -40.45
CA ARG A 50 -0.08 -5.60 -40.26
C ARG A 50 -0.28 -6.25 -38.90
N GLN A 51 0.59 -7.17 -38.49
CA GLN A 51 0.54 -7.78 -37.15
C GLN A 51 0.73 -6.73 -36.04
N LEU A 52 1.62 -5.77 -36.23
CA LEU A 52 1.84 -4.67 -35.28
C LEU A 52 0.59 -3.78 -35.18
N ALA A 53 -0.02 -3.44 -36.32
CA ALA A 53 -1.26 -2.67 -36.36
C ALA A 53 -2.45 -3.43 -35.73
N GLU A 54 -2.57 -4.74 -35.98
CA GLU A 54 -3.59 -5.60 -35.37
C GLU A 54 -3.39 -5.71 -33.85
N ASN A 55 -2.15 -5.90 -33.39
CA ASN A 55 -1.84 -5.93 -31.95
C ASN A 55 -2.09 -4.57 -31.29
N HIS A 56 -1.69 -3.48 -31.94
CA HIS A 56 -1.98 -2.13 -31.46
C HIS A 56 -3.48 -1.87 -31.41
N GLY A 57 -4.24 -2.31 -32.41
CA GLY A 57 -5.70 -2.23 -32.42
C GLY A 57 -6.34 -2.96 -31.23
N ARG A 58 -5.92 -4.20 -30.96
CA ARG A 58 -6.39 -4.97 -29.79
C ARG A 58 -6.00 -4.31 -28.47
N GLN A 59 -4.79 -3.77 -28.36
CA GLN A 59 -4.35 -3.04 -27.18
C GLN A 59 -5.15 -1.77 -26.96
N MET A 60 -5.45 -1.03 -28.02
CA MET A 60 -6.30 0.18 -27.96
C MET A 60 -7.73 -0.16 -27.56
N GLU A 61 -8.30 -1.24 -28.08
CA GLU A 61 -9.62 -1.72 -27.68
C GLU A 61 -9.64 -2.12 -26.19
N TYR A 62 -8.64 -2.88 -25.74
CA TYR A 62 -8.48 -3.24 -24.33
C TYR A 62 -8.38 -1.99 -23.43
N LEU A 63 -7.56 -1.00 -23.81
CA LEU A 63 -7.43 0.25 -23.08
C LEU A 63 -8.75 1.04 -23.06
N GLN A 64 -9.50 1.06 -24.17
CA GLN A 64 -10.81 1.71 -24.23
C GLN A 64 -11.84 1.03 -23.33
N ILE A 65 -11.90 -0.31 -23.32
CA ILE A 65 -12.79 -1.07 -22.42
C ILE A 65 -12.41 -0.78 -20.97
N LYS A 66 -11.12 -0.89 -20.62
CA LYS A 66 -10.64 -0.60 -19.27
C LYS A 66 -10.93 0.84 -18.86
N ASN A 67 -10.79 1.80 -19.77
CA ASN A 67 -11.11 3.20 -19.49
C ASN A 67 -12.62 3.39 -19.23
N ARG A 68 -13.49 2.75 -20.01
CA ARG A 68 -14.95 2.75 -19.77
C ARG A 68 -15.31 2.12 -18.41
N ASP A 69 -14.64 1.04 -18.03
CA ASP A 69 -14.87 0.39 -16.74
C ASP A 69 -14.39 1.27 -15.58
N LEU A 70 -13.24 1.92 -15.71
CA LEU A 70 -12.76 2.90 -14.75
C LEU A 70 -13.71 4.10 -14.63
N GLU A 71 -14.29 4.55 -15.74
CA GLU A 71 -15.26 5.64 -15.74
C GLU A 71 -16.56 5.25 -15.02
N LYS A 72 -17.05 4.01 -15.24
CA LYS A 72 -18.16 3.44 -14.48
C LYS A 72 -17.84 3.36 -13.00
N GLN A 73 -16.67 2.84 -12.64
CA GLN A 73 -16.24 2.76 -11.25
C GLN A 73 -16.15 4.15 -10.61
N ARG A 74 -15.65 5.15 -11.33
CA ARG A 74 -15.59 6.54 -10.85
C ARG A 74 -16.98 7.09 -10.59
N GLU A 75 -17.92 6.84 -11.49
CA GLU A 75 -19.31 7.28 -11.35
C GLU A 75 -20.03 6.53 -10.21
N ASP A 76 -19.78 5.24 -10.03
CA ASP A 76 -20.30 4.46 -8.91
C ASP A 76 -19.76 4.95 -7.56
N ILE A 77 -18.46 5.25 -7.49
CA ILE A 77 -17.85 5.85 -6.31
C ILE A 77 -18.47 7.22 -6.05
N ARG A 78 -18.64 8.05 -7.09
CA ARG A 78 -19.28 9.36 -6.96
C ARG A 78 -20.71 9.24 -6.44
N ARG A 79 -21.52 8.31 -6.97
CA ARG A 79 -22.88 8.02 -6.48
C ARG A 79 -22.89 7.54 -5.04
N ARG A 80 -21.96 6.65 -4.66
CA ARG A 80 -21.84 6.19 -3.26
C ARG A 80 -21.44 7.32 -2.34
N LEU A 81 -20.51 8.18 -2.75
CA LEU A 81 -20.11 9.37 -2.00
C LEU A 81 -21.25 10.37 -1.90
N GLU A 82 -22.07 10.53 -2.94
CA GLU A 82 -23.26 11.37 -2.89
C GLU A 82 -24.34 10.78 -1.97
N GLN A 83 -24.55 9.46 -1.99
CA GLN A 83 -25.43 8.77 -1.04
C GLN A 83 -24.93 8.90 0.40
N LEU A 84 -23.61 8.82 0.61
CA LEU A 84 -22.99 9.02 1.91
C LEU A 84 -22.97 10.49 2.33
N GLY A 85 -22.92 11.44 1.39
CA GLY A 85 -22.98 12.87 1.64
C GLY A 85 -24.40 13.40 1.86
N GLN A 86 -25.40 12.77 1.24
CA GLN A 86 -26.84 12.95 1.51
C GLN A 86 -27.23 12.37 2.88
N ARG A 87 -26.52 11.33 3.34
CA ARG A 87 -26.54 10.91 4.74
C ARG A 87 -25.84 11.96 5.60
N VAL A 88 -26.58 13.00 5.98
CA VAL A 88 -26.11 14.05 6.87
C VAL A 88 -25.46 13.40 8.11
N PRO A 89 -24.20 13.71 8.44
CA PRO A 89 -23.57 13.19 9.64
C PRO A 89 -24.30 13.79 10.85
N GLY A 90 -25.18 12.99 11.46
CA GLY A 90 -25.73 13.27 12.80
C GLY A 90 -27.24 13.41 12.94
N LYS A 91 -28.08 13.24 11.89
CA LYS A 91 -29.54 13.46 12.05
C LYS A 91 -30.47 12.26 11.87
N ASP A 92 -30.09 11.25 11.09
CA ASP A 92 -31.07 10.19 10.75
C ASP A 92 -30.82 8.85 11.46
N ASN A 93 -29.58 8.51 11.80
CA ASN A 93 -29.28 7.22 12.44
C ASN A 93 -29.53 7.20 13.96
N SER A 94 -29.48 8.35 14.65
CA SER A 94 -29.63 8.40 16.10
C SER A 94 -31.08 8.22 16.54
N ALA A 95 -32.03 8.81 15.80
CA ALA A 95 -33.45 8.66 16.06
C ALA A 95 -33.92 7.21 15.82
N ASP A 96 -33.50 6.61 14.71
CA ASP A 96 -33.82 5.22 14.38
C ASP A 96 -33.18 4.23 15.35
N LEU A 97 -31.92 4.48 15.76
CA LEU A 97 -31.25 3.67 16.78
C LEU A 97 -31.94 3.79 18.15
N LEU A 98 -32.38 4.98 18.55
CA LEU A 98 -33.12 5.18 19.79
C LEU A 98 -34.51 4.51 19.73
N ALA A 99 -35.17 4.51 18.57
CA ALA A 99 -36.43 3.82 18.36
C ALA A 99 -36.27 2.29 18.44
N GLU A 100 -35.23 1.74 17.79
CA GLU A 100 -34.92 0.30 17.85
C GLU A 100 -34.52 -0.12 19.27
N LEU A 101 -33.73 0.69 19.98
CA LEU A 101 -33.37 0.43 21.38
C LEU A 101 -34.61 0.41 22.29
N ARG A 102 -35.57 1.33 22.11
CA ARG A 102 -36.83 1.29 22.85
C ARG A 102 -37.67 0.06 22.51
N ALA A 103 -37.74 -0.32 21.23
CA ALA A 103 -38.45 -1.52 20.80
C ALA A 103 -37.81 -2.79 21.39
N GLN A 104 -36.47 -2.82 21.48
CA GLN A 104 -35.73 -3.90 22.10
C GLN A 104 -35.96 -3.94 23.62
N GLU A 105 -35.99 -2.79 24.29
CA GLU A 105 -36.31 -2.67 25.72
C GLU A 105 -37.72 -3.17 26.02
N GLU A 106 -38.71 -2.83 25.18
CA GLU A 106 -40.08 -3.32 25.31
C GLU A 106 -40.17 -4.85 25.16
N ARG A 107 -39.48 -5.42 24.15
CA ARG A 107 -39.41 -6.89 23.96
C ARG A 107 -38.76 -7.58 25.14
N ASN A 108 -37.70 -7.00 25.70
CA ASN A 108 -37.04 -7.53 26.90
C ASN A 108 -37.96 -7.45 28.11
N GLN A 109 -38.65 -6.33 28.31
CA GLN A 109 -39.60 -6.16 29.40
C GLN A 109 -40.75 -7.16 29.31
N LYS A 110 -41.28 -7.41 28.10
CA LYS A 110 -42.30 -8.42 27.85
C LYS A 110 -41.79 -9.82 28.17
N SER A 111 -40.59 -10.16 27.70
CA SER A 111 -39.94 -11.45 27.98
C SER A 111 -39.72 -11.65 29.49
N LEU A 112 -39.26 -10.62 30.20
CA LEU A 112 -39.10 -10.66 31.65
C LEU A 112 -40.43 -10.83 32.38
N ASN A 113 -41.49 -10.17 31.92
CA ASN A 113 -42.83 -10.34 32.48
C ASN A 113 -43.39 -11.74 32.21
N ASP A 114 -43.16 -12.30 31.03
CA ASP A 114 -43.53 -13.68 30.70
C ASP A 114 -42.77 -14.68 31.57
N LEU A 115 -41.46 -14.48 31.78
CA LEU A 115 -40.65 -15.30 32.69
C LEU A 115 -41.12 -15.16 34.15
N ARG A 116 -41.44 -13.94 34.61
CA ARG A 116 -42.03 -13.73 35.94
C ARG A 116 -43.36 -14.46 36.08
N ARG A 117 -44.21 -14.43 35.05
CA ARG A 117 -45.48 -15.17 35.05
C ARG A 117 -45.24 -16.67 35.09
N GLN A 118 -44.30 -17.19 34.29
CA GLN A 118 -43.94 -18.61 34.31
C GLN A 118 -43.38 -19.04 35.67
N LEU A 119 -42.54 -18.21 36.30
CA LEU A 119 -42.03 -18.47 37.66
C LEU A 119 -43.14 -18.41 38.70
N PHE A 120 -44.13 -17.52 38.54
CA PHE A 120 -45.29 -17.47 39.42
C PHE A 120 -46.20 -18.68 39.23
N GLU A 121 -46.45 -19.10 37.99
CA GLU A 121 -47.21 -20.32 37.67
C GLU A 121 -46.48 -21.58 38.15
N MET A 122 -45.15 -21.65 38.01
CA MET A 122 -44.33 -22.73 38.56
C MET A 122 -44.28 -22.68 40.09
N GLY A 123 -44.21 -21.49 40.67
CA GLY A 123 -44.29 -21.26 42.10
C GLY A 123 -45.62 -21.72 42.67
N GLN A 124 -46.74 -21.40 42.00
CA GLN A 124 -48.06 -21.90 42.38
C GLN A 124 -48.19 -23.42 42.19
N LYS A 125 -47.62 -23.99 41.12
CA LYS A 125 -47.54 -25.45 40.94
C LYS A 125 -46.68 -26.13 42.01
N ARG A 126 -45.69 -25.43 42.59
CA ARG A 126 -44.93 -25.90 43.76
C ARG A 126 -45.64 -25.66 45.09
N VAL A 127 -46.50 -24.64 45.19
CA VAL A 127 -47.30 -24.31 46.39
C VAL A 127 -48.50 -25.24 46.56
N ASN A 128 -48.95 -25.95 45.52
CA ASN A 128 -49.92 -27.04 45.68
C ASN A 128 -49.30 -28.37 46.19
N VAL A 129 -47.99 -28.41 46.47
CA VAL A 129 -47.29 -29.63 46.96
C VAL A 129 -46.54 -29.41 48.28
N ILE A 130 -46.48 -28.19 48.82
CA ILE A 130 -45.85 -27.95 50.13
C ILE A 130 -46.72 -27.00 50.95
N GLU A 131 -47.69 -27.56 51.69
CA GLU A 131 -48.09 -27.00 52.97
C GLU A 131 -46.91 -27.16 53.94
N VAL A 132 -46.05 -26.14 54.08
CA VAL A 132 -45.24 -25.95 55.29
C VAL A 132 -44.98 -24.45 55.49
N GLU A 133 -45.75 -23.88 56.42
CA GLU A 133 -45.37 -22.93 57.48
C GLU A 133 -44.52 -21.67 57.16
N LYS A 134 -45.20 -20.52 57.29
CA LYS A 134 -44.80 -19.20 57.85
C LYS A 134 -43.36 -18.65 57.61
N PRO A 135 -43.21 -17.42 57.06
CA PRO A 135 -41.94 -16.71 57.10
C PRO A 135 -41.68 -16.08 58.47
N MET A 136 -40.63 -16.56 59.13
CA MET A 136 -40.08 -16.03 60.38
C MET A 136 -39.24 -14.76 60.10
N ASN A 137 -39.80 -13.65 60.59
CA ASN A 137 -39.18 -12.43 61.10
C ASN A 137 -37.63 -12.43 61.21
N TYR A 138 -36.95 -11.51 60.49
CA TYR A 138 -35.53 -11.21 60.72
C TYR A 138 -35.37 -10.34 61.99
N PRO A 139 -34.59 -10.74 63.01
CA PRO A 139 -34.21 -9.82 64.07
C PRO A 139 -32.98 -9.01 63.65
N GLN A 140 -33.09 -7.68 63.74
CA GLN A 140 -31.98 -6.72 63.73
C GLN A 140 -31.03 -6.96 64.92
N PRO A 141 -29.73 -6.65 64.80
CA PRO A 141 -28.77 -6.88 65.87
C PRO A 141 -28.90 -5.84 66.98
N ILE A 142 -29.15 -6.31 68.20
CA ILE A 142 -29.06 -5.53 69.44
C ILE A 142 -27.60 -5.54 69.90
N ILE A 143 -27.02 -4.35 70.05
CA ILE A 143 -25.75 -4.12 70.73
C ILE A 143 -26.02 -4.16 72.24
N GLN A 144 -25.39 -5.08 72.99
CA GLN A 144 -24.89 -4.81 74.36
C GLN A 144 -24.04 -5.95 74.96
N GLN A 145 -22.78 -5.59 75.22
CA GLN A 145 -21.92 -5.84 76.39
C GLN A 145 -21.95 -7.14 77.21
N SER A 146 -20.71 -7.62 77.41
CA SER A 146 -20.11 -8.27 78.59
C SER A 146 -20.48 -9.73 78.93
N LEU A 147 -19.47 -10.62 78.84
CA LEU A 147 -19.03 -11.53 79.91
C LEU A 147 -17.63 -12.13 79.56
N PRO A 148 -16.82 -12.59 80.54
CA PRO A 148 -15.37 -12.79 80.44
C PRO A 148 -14.95 -14.13 79.78
N PRO A 149 -13.67 -14.25 79.33
CA PRO A 149 -13.22 -15.38 78.52
C PRO A 149 -12.96 -16.66 79.35
N PRO A 150 -13.39 -17.85 78.89
CA PRO A 150 -12.82 -19.13 79.34
C PRO A 150 -11.45 -19.39 78.67
N PRO A 151 -10.57 -20.20 79.31
CA PRO A 151 -9.13 -20.28 79.00
C PRO A 151 -8.80 -20.80 77.60
N PRO A 152 -7.59 -20.51 77.07
CA PRO A 152 -7.21 -20.83 75.70
C PRO A 152 -7.14 -22.35 75.52
N GLN A 153 -8.14 -22.92 74.84
CA GLN A 153 -7.99 -24.21 74.19
C GLN A 153 -7.01 -24.01 73.03
N GLU A 154 -5.87 -24.67 73.10
CA GLU A 154 -4.95 -24.85 71.99
C GLU A 154 -5.73 -25.44 70.82
N LYS A 155 -6.15 -24.57 69.89
CA LYS A 155 -6.65 -25.00 68.60
C LYS A 155 -5.45 -25.57 67.86
N GLU A 156 -5.26 -26.87 67.94
CA GLU A 156 -4.45 -27.61 66.99
C GLU A 156 -4.85 -27.13 65.59
N ARG A 157 -3.98 -26.34 64.96
CA ARG A 157 -4.18 -25.88 63.59
C ARG A 157 -4.01 -27.11 62.71
N LYS A 158 -5.10 -27.84 62.49
CA LYS A 158 -5.18 -28.89 61.46
C LYS A 158 -4.83 -28.21 60.14
N SER A 159 -3.61 -28.45 59.67
CA SER A 159 -3.12 -27.97 58.39
C SER A 159 -3.85 -28.74 57.30
N TYR A 160 -4.94 -28.18 56.78
CA TYR A 160 -5.66 -28.78 55.67
C TYR A 160 -4.79 -28.71 54.41
N ILE A 161 -4.32 -29.87 53.96
CA ILE A 161 -3.64 -29.99 52.66
C ILE A 161 -4.76 -30.15 51.62
N TYR A 162 -4.97 -29.12 50.82
CA TYR A 162 -5.82 -29.20 49.64
C TYR A 162 -4.96 -29.63 48.45
N PRO A 163 -5.28 -30.77 47.78
CA PRO A 163 -4.58 -31.17 46.58
C PRO A 163 -4.86 -30.15 45.47
N VAL A 164 -3.78 -29.64 44.88
CA VAL A 164 -3.88 -28.77 43.70
C VAL A 164 -4.28 -29.64 42.51
N TYR A 165 -5.53 -29.54 42.10
CA TYR A 165 -6.06 -30.29 40.97
C TYR A 165 -6.02 -29.44 39.68
N TYR A 166 -5.41 -29.99 38.63
CA TYR A 166 -5.21 -29.34 37.33
C TYR A 166 -6.03 -29.98 36.19
N GLY A 167 -7.02 -30.81 36.50
CA GLY A 167 -7.82 -31.46 35.46
C GLY A 167 -9.17 -30.77 35.23
N SER A 168 -9.75 -30.99 34.06
CA SER A 168 -11.05 -30.44 33.64
C SER A 168 -12.20 -31.42 33.82
N SER A 169 -12.00 -32.51 34.58
CA SER A 169 -12.97 -33.60 34.78
C SER A 169 -13.52 -33.57 36.20
N LEU A 170 -14.84 -33.60 36.31
CA LEU A 170 -15.57 -33.60 37.58
C LEU A 170 -15.27 -34.87 38.39
N VAL A 171 -15.12 -36.01 37.71
CA VAL A 171 -14.74 -37.28 38.34
C VAL A 171 -13.40 -37.16 39.05
N ALA A 172 -12.44 -36.51 38.40
CA ALA A 172 -11.11 -36.41 38.93
C ALA A 172 -10.98 -35.32 40.02
N GLU A 173 -11.80 -34.26 39.99
CA GLU A 173 -11.97 -33.34 41.12
C GLU A 173 -12.51 -34.05 42.37
N ILE A 174 -13.59 -34.83 42.23
CA ILE A 174 -14.19 -35.60 43.35
C ILE A 174 -13.19 -36.64 43.89
N SER A 175 -12.41 -37.27 43.01
CA SER A 175 -11.34 -38.19 43.42
C SER A 175 -10.24 -37.49 44.22
N ALA A 176 -9.88 -36.27 43.84
CA ALA A 176 -8.91 -35.46 44.56
C ALA A 176 -9.45 -35.04 45.93
N MET A 177 -10.74 -34.66 46.02
CA MET A 177 -11.41 -34.38 47.30
C MET A 177 -11.40 -35.60 48.23
N ARG A 178 -11.70 -36.79 47.71
CA ARG A 178 -11.63 -38.04 48.48
C ARG A 178 -10.22 -38.32 48.99
N GLN A 179 -9.20 -38.11 48.17
CA GLN A 179 -7.80 -38.26 48.58
C GLN A 179 -7.41 -37.23 49.66
N ALA A 180 -7.83 -35.97 49.51
CA ALA A 180 -7.63 -34.94 50.51
C ALA A 180 -8.27 -35.31 51.85
N TYR A 181 -9.51 -35.80 51.82
CA TYR A 181 -10.24 -36.20 53.01
C TYR A 181 -9.51 -37.33 53.77
N LEU A 182 -9.04 -38.35 53.05
CA LEU A 182 -8.24 -39.43 53.63
C LEU A 182 -6.88 -38.94 54.16
N GLN A 183 -6.20 -38.06 53.42
CA GLN A 183 -4.90 -37.49 53.83
C GLN A 183 -5.00 -36.62 55.08
N ASN A 184 -6.13 -35.92 55.26
CA ASN A 184 -6.41 -35.12 56.45
C ASN A 184 -6.95 -35.96 57.63
N GLY A 185 -6.93 -37.29 57.54
CA GLY A 185 -7.34 -38.21 58.60
C GLY A 185 -8.86 -38.45 58.68
N GLY A 186 -9.62 -38.07 57.64
CA GLY A 186 -11.03 -38.34 57.52
C GLY A 186 -11.30 -39.82 57.24
N ASN A 187 -12.14 -40.45 58.05
CA ASN A 187 -12.51 -41.86 57.93
C ASN A 187 -14.01 -42.10 58.19
N GLU A 188 -14.83 -41.06 58.08
CA GLU A 188 -16.29 -41.21 58.25
C GLU A 188 -16.84 -41.95 57.02
N ARG A 189 -17.52 -43.07 57.29
CA ARG A 189 -18.04 -43.94 56.23
C ARG A 189 -19.09 -43.24 55.37
N ASP A 190 -19.97 -42.45 55.99
CA ASP A 190 -21.02 -41.72 55.29
C ASP A 190 -20.45 -40.73 54.26
N VAL A 191 -19.35 -40.03 54.61
CA VAL A 191 -18.67 -39.09 53.71
C VAL A 191 -17.96 -39.83 52.56
N LEU A 192 -17.32 -40.96 52.85
CA LEU A 192 -16.67 -41.78 51.83
C LEU A 192 -17.67 -42.40 50.85
N ASP A 193 -18.82 -42.85 51.36
CA ASP A 193 -19.91 -43.41 50.56
C ASP A 193 -20.54 -42.30 49.69
N GLN A 194 -20.76 -41.10 50.24
CA GLN A 194 -21.22 -39.94 49.47
C GLN A 194 -20.25 -39.55 48.36
N LEU A 195 -18.95 -39.46 48.64
CA LEU A 195 -17.93 -39.16 47.64
C LEU A 195 -17.85 -40.25 46.55
N SER A 196 -18.04 -41.52 46.94
CA SER A 196 -18.11 -42.63 45.99
C SER A 196 -19.35 -42.53 45.09
N GLN A 197 -20.51 -42.17 45.66
CA GLN A 197 -21.75 -41.97 44.90
C GLN A 197 -21.62 -40.78 43.93
N MET A 198 -21.08 -39.66 44.41
CA MET A 198 -20.82 -38.48 43.60
C MET A 198 -19.85 -38.78 42.45
N GLN A 199 -18.81 -39.59 42.69
CA GLN A 199 -17.88 -40.01 41.65
C GLN A 199 -18.59 -40.85 40.57
N ALA A 200 -19.46 -41.78 40.97
CA ALA A 200 -20.24 -42.58 40.02
C ALA A 200 -21.25 -41.74 39.22
N GLU A 201 -21.89 -40.76 39.86
CA GLU A 201 -22.81 -39.82 39.19
C GLU A 201 -22.06 -38.90 38.22
N ALA A 202 -20.94 -38.33 38.64
CA ALA A 202 -20.08 -37.52 37.78
C ALA A 202 -19.59 -38.31 36.57
N GLN A 203 -19.21 -39.58 36.75
CA GLN A 203 -18.81 -40.46 35.65
C GLN A 203 -19.97 -40.67 34.68
N ARG A 204 -21.18 -40.92 35.19
CA ARG A 204 -22.38 -41.06 34.34
C ARG A 204 -22.66 -39.77 33.55
N ILE A 205 -22.52 -38.60 34.17
CA ILE A 205 -22.71 -37.31 33.51
C ILE A 205 -21.65 -37.09 32.43
N GLU A 206 -20.38 -37.37 32.72
CA GLU A 206 -19.30 -37.24 31.73
C GLU A 206 -19.48 -38.21 30.56
N ASP A 207 -19.91 -39.43 30.81
CA ASP A 207 -20.18 -40.42 29.77
C ASP A 207 -21.43 -40.04 28.96
N GLU A 208 -22.47 -39.48 29.61
CA GLU A 208 -23.64 -38.91 28.93
C GLU A 208 -23.26 -37.68 28.07
N MET A 209 -22.36 -36.82 28.56
CA MET A 209 -21.83 -35.69 27.78
C MET A 209 -20.98 -36.18 26.61
N LYS A 210 -20.15 -37.21 26.77
CA LYS A 210 -19.36 -37.81 25.68
C LYS A 210 -20.27 -38.46 24.64
N ASN A 211 -21.29 -39.19 25.07
CA ASN A 211 -22.26 -39.85 24.20
C ASN A 211 -23.19 -38.85 23.51
N SER A 212 -23.66 -37.81 24.20
CA SER A 212 -24.40 -36.69 23.60
C SER A 212 -23.57 -35.95 22.56
N ASN A 213 -22.26 -35.74 22.81
CA ASN A 213 -21.34 -35.19 21.82
C ASN A 213 -21.03 -36.15 20.65
N TYR A 214 -21.30 -37.45 20.80
CA TYR A 214 -21.16 -38.46 19.74
C TYR A 214 -22.45 -38.57 18.91
N ASP A 215 -23.62 -38.57 19.56
CA ASP A 215 -24.93 -38.57 18.91
C ASP A 215 -25.21 -37.24 18.19
N ASN A 216 -24.80 -36.09 18.75
CA ASN A 216 -24.87 -34.80 18.06
C ASN A 216 -23.90 -34.70 16.86
N ARG A 217 -22.84 -35.53 16.82
CA ARG A 217 -21.95 -35.62 15.66
C ARG A 217 -22.52 -36.46 14.51
N HIS A 218 -23.43 -37.40 14.79
CA HIS A 218 -24.05 -38.25 13.78
C HIS A 218 -25.46 -37.81 13.36
N ARG A 219 -26.15 -36.99 14.17
CA ARG A 219 -27.53 -36.56 13.89
C ARG A 219 -27.65 -35.20 13.21
N GLU A 220 -26.59 -34.41 13.14
CA GLU A 220 -26.56 -33.19 12.34
C GLU A 220 -25.57 -33.34 11.18
N LYS A 221 -26.11 -33.56 9.97
CA LYS A 221 -25.53 -32.93 8.78
C LYS A 221 -25.65 -31.41 8.99
N LYS A 222 -24.79 -30.82 9.83
CA LYS A 222 -24.54 -29.38 9.79
C LYS A 222 -24.16 -29.08 8.34
N PRO A 223 -24.71 -28.03 7.71
CA PRO A 223 -24.15 -27.57 6.45
C PRO A 223 -22.65 -27.37 6.69
N ASP A 224 -21.81 -27.71 5.72
CA ASP A 224 -20.35 -27.74 5.79
C ASP A 224 -19.73 -26.37 6.22
N LEU A 225 -19.97 -26.00 7.48
CA LEU A 225 -19.59 -24.75 8.11
C LEU A 225 -18.12 -24.80 8.46
N SER A 226 -17.58 -26.00 8.75
CA SER A 226 -16.16 -26.21 8.94
C SER A 226 -15.39 -26.06 7.62
N GLY A 227 -15.88 -26.63 6.52
CA GLY A 227 -15.27 -26.43 5.20
C GLY A 227 -15.39 -24.98 4.72
N LYS A 228 -16.55 -24.34 4.94
CA LYS A 228 -16.73 -22.90 4.66
C LYS A 228 -15.84 -22.03 5.53
N MET A 229 -15.66 -22.35 6.82
CA MET A 229 -14.76 -21.63 7.72
C MET A 229 -13.32 -21.74 7.22
N ASN A 230 -12.83 -22.96 6.93
CA ASN A 230 -11.48 -23.17 6.39
C ASN A 230 -11.28 -22.45 5.05
N MET A 231 -12.31 -22.40 4.20
CA MET A 231 -12.27 -21.67 2.94
C MET A 231 -12.16 -20.16 3.16
N ILE A 232 -12.90 -19.61 4.12
CA ILE A 232 -12.82 -18.19 4.51
C ILE A 232 -11.46 -17.88 5.11
N GLU A 233 -10.89 -18.77 5.94
CA GLU A 233 -9.56 -18.61 6.52
C GLU A 233 -8.47 -18.59 5.44
N MET A 234 -8.50 -19.53 4.48
CA MET A 234 -7.56 -19.54 3.36
C MET A 234 -7.68 -18.28 2.48
N GLU A 235 -8.90 -17.80 2.25
CA GLU A 235 -9.10 -16.56 1.51
C GLU A 235 -8.63 -15.34 2.32
N ASN A 236 -8.80 -15.34 3.64
CA ASN A 236 -8.29 -14.29 4.52
C ASN A 236 -6.76 -14.25 4.51
N ASP A 237 -6.10 -15.41 4.55
CA ASP A 237 -4.64 -15.52 4.43
C ASP A 237 -4.15 -15.03 3.07
N ARG A 238 -4.87 -15.36 2.00
CA ARG A 238 -4.57 -14.87 0.65
C ARG A 238 -4.72 -13.35 0.56
N LEU A 239 -5.83 -12.81 1.06
CA LEU A 239 -6.09 -11.37 1.08
C LEU A 239 -5.07 -10.63 1.94
N HIS A 240 -4.62 -11.20 3.06
CA HIS A 240 -3.54 -10.64 3.88
C HIS A 240 -2.23 -10.53 3.09
N LYS A 241 -1.87 -11.56 2.32
CA LYS A 241 -0.68 -11.53 1.46
C LYS A 241 -0.81 -10.48 0.35
N GLU A 242 -1.98 -10.38 -0.28
CA GLU A 242 -2.26 -9.38 -1.31
C GLU A 242 -2.20 -7.95 -0.75
N LEU A 243 -2.80 -7.73 0.43
CA LEU A 243 -2.76 -6.45 1.12
C LEU A 243 -1.32 -6.05 1.44
N MET A 244 -0.49 -6.99 1.90
CA MET A 244 0.92 -6.76 2.19
C MET A 244 1.71 -6.39 0.92
N LEU A 245 1.48 -7.10 -0.20
CA LEU A 245 2.10 -6.75 -1.49
C LEU A 245 1.65 -5.37 -1.99
N LEU A 246 0.36 -5.04 -1.83
CA LEU A 246 -0.16 -3.71 -2.20
C LEU A 246 0.42 -2.61 -1.31
N GLN A 247 0.61 -2.87 -0.02
CA GLN A 247 1.28 -1.93 0.89
C GLN A 247 2.73 -1.71 0.49
N GLU A 248 3.47 -2.78 0.18
CA GLU A 248 4.85 -2.69 -0.31
C GLU A 248 4.92 -1.92 -1.63
N GLN A 249 4.04 -2.24 -2.59
CA GLN A 249 3.96 -1.53 -3.87
C GLN A 249 3.64 -0.05 -3.68
N ASN A 250 2.71 0.29 -2.79
CA ASN A 250 2.38 1.68 -2.46
C ASN A 250 3.56 2.40 -1.81
N PHE A 251 4.27 1.75 -0.89
CA PHE A 251 5.47 2.29 -0.25
C PHE A 251 6.56 2.57 -1.28
N LEU A 252 6.85 1.61 -2.16
CA LEU A 252 7.81 1.77 -3.25
C LEU A 252 7.39 2.87 -4.24
N SER A 253 6.10 2.95 -4.58
CA SER A 253 5.57 3.97 -5.49
C SER A 253 5.63 5.37 -4.88
N GLN A 254 5.37 5.51 -3.57
CA GLN A 254 5.55 6.77 -2.87
C GLN A 254 7.03 7.19 -2.81
N ASN A 255 7.93 6.24 -2.52
CA ASN A 255 9.36 6.54 -2.47
C ASN A 255 9.92 6.91 -3.84
N LYS A 256 9.46 6.26 -4.93
CA LYS A 256 9.80 6.67 -6.30
C LYS A 256 9.34 8.09 -6.60
N ARG A 257 8.09 8.45 -6.29
CA ARG A 257 7.59 9.82 -6.50
C ARG A 257 8.34 10.88 -5.68
N LYS A 258 8.80 10.52 -4.47
CA LYS A 258 9.64 11.40 -3.64
C LYS A 258 11.03 11.56 -4.26
N SER A 259 11.66 10.46 -4.67
CA SER A 259 12.96 10.47 -5.36
C SER A 259 12.91 11.30 -6.65
N ASP A 260 11.89 11.09 -7.49
CA ASP A 260 11.74 11.83 -8.75
C ASP A 260 11.59 13.35 -8.50
N ARG A 261 10.88 13.71 -7.42
CA ARG A 261 10.72 15.11 -7.00
C ARG A 261 12.02 15.69 -6.44
N GLU A 262 12.77 14.92 -5.67
CA GLU A 262 14.08 15.32 -5.16
C GLU A 262 15.09 15.52 -6.30
N ASP A 263 15.12 14.60 -7.27
CA ASP A 263 15.96 14.71 -8.47
C ASP A 263 15.61 15.93 -9.33
N GLU A 264 14.32 16.26 -9.45
CA GLU A 264 13.86 17.46 -10.16
C GLU A 264 14.31 18.75 -9.46
N LEU A 265 14.16 18.81 -8.13
CA LEU A 265 14.65 19.92 -7.31
C LEU A 265 16.18 20.07 -7.40
N GLU A 266 16.91 18.96 -7.42
CA GLU A 266 18.37 18.98 -7.55
C GLU A 266 18.81 19.55 -8.90
N ARG A 267 18.13 19.16 -9.99
CA ARG A 267 18.37 19.75 -11.32
C ARG A 267 18.06 21.24 -11.37
N GLU A 268 16.96 21.68 -10.75
CA GLU A 268 16.61 23.10 -10.68
C GLU A 268 17.64 23.90 -9.90
N LEU A 269 18.08 23.37 -8.75
CA LEU A 269 19.11 23.99 -7.92
C LEU A 269 20.45 24.10 -8.68
N GLN A 270 20.78 23.09 -9.48
CA GLN A 270 21.98 23.09 -10.31
C GLN A 270 21.89 24.13 -11.44
N ARG A 271 20.74 24.25 -12.11
CA ARG A 271 20.51 25.33 -13.09
C ARG A 271 20.65 26.71 -12.45
N LEU A 272 20.08 26.92 -11.26
CA LEU A 272 20.18 28.20 -10.57
C LEU A 272 21.64 28.54 -10.23
N ARG A 273 22.45 27.56 -9.83
CA ARG A 273 23.90 27.75 -9.58
C ARG A 273 24.64 28.10 -10.88
N GLU A 274 24.34 27.42 -11.97
CA GLU A 274 24.93 27.72 -13.29
C GLU A 274 24.58 29.12 -13.76
N GLU A 275 23.32 29.54 -13.60
CA GLU A 275 22.86 30.89 -13.91
C GLU A 275 23.57 31.94 -13.04
N GLN A 276 23.72 31.69 -11.75
CA GLN A 276 24.47 32.57 -10.85
C GLN A 276 25.95 32.69 -11.27
N LEU A 277 26.59 31.57 -11.61
CA LEU A 277 27.96 31.55 -12.13
C LEU A 277 28.08 32.35 -13.44
N ARG A 278 27.12 32.17 -14.35
CA ARG A 278 27.08 32.89 -15.61
C ARG A 278 26.92 34.39 -15.40
N LYS A 279 26.02 34.80 -14.51
CA LYS A 279 25.80 36.21 -14.14
C LYS A 279 27.02 36.81 -13.46
N MET A 280 27.71 36.05 -12.61
CA MET A 280 28.98 36.47 -11.99
C MET A 280 30.05 36.71 -13.05
N LEU A 281 30.17 35.82 -14.04
CA LEU A 281 31.11 35.97 -15.15
C LEU A 281 30.79 37.20 -16.01
N GLU A 282 29.51 37.42 -16.31
CA GLU A 282 29.04 38.60 -17.05
C GLU A 282 29.39 39.89 -16.30
N LEU A 283 29.11 39.96 -14.99
CA LEU A 283 29.48 41.10 -14.16
C LEU A 283 31.00 41.30 -14.10
N GLN A 284 31.80 40.23 -14.01
CA GLN A 284 33.26 40.37 -14.06
C GLN A 284 33.74 40.97 -15.38
N ASN A 285 33.17 40.54 -16.50
CA ASN A 285 33.48 41.08 -17.82
C ASN A 285 33.06 42.55 -17.93
N GLU A 286 31.88 42.91 -17.43
CA GLU A 286 31.41 44.30 -17.39
C GLU A 286 32.34 45.18 -16.55
N ILE A 287 32.74 44.72 -15.36
CA ILE A 287 33.71 45.43 -14.51
C ILE A 287 35.03 45.61 -15.24
N ALA A 288 35.51 44.61 -15.98
CA ALA A 288 36.75 44.71 -16.75
C ALA A 288 36.64 45.76 -17.87
N LEU A 289 35.53 45.77 -18.61
CA LEU A 289 35.24 46.77 -19.64
C LEU A 289 35.14 48.18 -19.06
N LEU A 290 34.42 48.35 -17.95
CA LEU A 290 34.28 49.63 -17.26
C LEU A 290 35.62 50.15 -16.74
N LYS A 291 36.47 49.28 -16.18
CA LYS A 291 37.84 49.64 -15.79
C LYS A 291 38.66 50.13 -16.98
N GLN A 292 38.58 49.45 -18.12
CA GLN A 292 39.29 49.86 -19.33
C GLN A 292 38.78 51.23 -19.82
N ARG A 293 37.45 51.42 -19.88
CA ARG A 293 36.85 52.71 -20.24
C ARG A 293 37.28 53.83 -19.29
N ALA A 294 37.28 53.58 -17.99
CA ALA A 294 37.74 54.56 -17.00
C ALA A 294 39.22 54.92 -17.20
N LEU A 295 40.08 53.97 -17.61
CA LEU A 295 41.47 54.26 -17.97
C LEU A 295 41.59 55.11 -19.24
N TRP A 296 40.72 54.90 -20.24
CA TRP A 296 40.67 55.73 -21.45
C TRP A 296 40.18 57.15 -21.15
N GLU A 297 39.17 57.30 -20.30
CA GLU A 297 38.67 58.61 -19.83
C GLU A 297 39.68 59.33 -18.91
N ARG A 298 40.55 58.59 -18.22
CA ARG A 298 41.66 59.13 -17.42
C ARG A 298 42.90 59.49 -18.24
N ARG A 299 42.90 59.33 -19.57
CA ARG A 299 44.01 59.84 -20.39
C ARG A 299 44.11 61.35 -20.15
N PRO A 300 45.30 61.88 -19.78
CA PRO A 300 45.47 63.32 -19.70
C PRO A 300 45.13 63.92 -21.05
N GLU A 301 44.35 65.00 -21.04
CA GLU A 301 44.13 65.85 -22.20
C GLU A 301 45.48 66.07 -22.91
N PRO A 302 45.54 65.99 -24.26
CA PRO A 302 46.74 66.40 -24.96
C PRO A 302 47.04 67.83 -24.51
N LEU A 303 48.22 68.03 -23.90
CA LEU A 303 48.69 69.35 -23.50
C LEU A 303 48.45 70.32 -24.68
N PRO A 304 47.89 71.52 -24.43
CA PRO A 304 47.71 72.50 -25.50
C PRO A 304 49.06 72.68 -26.19
N ALA A 305 49.05 72.63 -27.53
CA ALA A 305 50.25 72.80 -28.33
C ALA A 305 51.02 74.03 -27.81
N PRO A 306 52.35 73.94 -27.62
CA PRO A 306 53.13 75.09 -27.18
C PRO A 306 52.87 76.24 -28.17
N PRO A 307 52.72 77.48 -27.67
CA PRO A 307 52.48 78.63 -28.52
C PRO A 307 53.56 78.69 -29.62
N PRO A 308 53.20 79.05 -30.86
CA PRO A 308 54.15 79.10 -31.96
C PRO A 308 55.33 80.00 -31.56
N GLN A 309 56.53 79.42 -31.51
CA GLN A 309 57.73 80.21 -31.32
C GLN A 309 57.85 81.19 -32.50
N PRO A 310 58.25 82.45 -32.26
CA PRO A 310 58.53 83.39 -33.34
C PRO A 310 59.60 82.78 -34.24
N ARG A 311 59.32 82.75 -35.55
CA ARG A 311 60.32 82.32 -36.54
C ARG A 311 61.55 83.22 -36.39
N PRO A 312 62.77 82.67 -36.34
CA PRO A 312 63.97 83.50 -36.35
C PRO A 312 63.93 84.37 -37.61
N TYR A 313 64.15 85.67 -37.40
CA TYR A 313 64.29 86.67 -38.43
C TYR A 313 65.44 86.22 -39.34
N VAL A 314 65.11 85.78 -40.55
CA VAL A 314 66.12 85.61 -41.60
C VAL A 314 66.36 87.01 -42.14
N ASP A 315 67.57 87.53 -41.92
CA ASP A 315 68.00 88.78 -42.55
C ASP A 315 67.80 88.64 -44.06
N VAL A 316 66.89 89.45 -44.58
CA VAL A 316 66.67 89.60 -46.01
C VAL A 316 67.89 90.32 -46.54
N GLU A 317 68.77 89.60 -47.24
CA GLU A 317 69.85 90.21 -48.02
C GLU A 317 69.25 91.27 -48.97
N PRO A 318 69.83 92.48 -49.02
CA PRO A 318 69.31 93.53 -49.89
C PRO A 318 69.44 93.10 -51.36
N MET A 319 68.26 93.03 -51.97
CA MET A 319 67.99 92.88 -53.40
C MET A 319 68.99 93.68 -54.25
N GLN A 320 69.90 92.98 -54.93
CA GLN A 320 70.79 93.58 -55.93
C GLN A 320 69.95 94.00 -57.16
N PRO A 321 70.14 95.20 -57.70
CA PRO A 321 69.31 95.73 -58.78
C PRO A 321 69.47 94.94 -60.08
N TYR A 322 68.33 94.57 -60.67
CA TYR A 322 68.24 94.11 -62.05
C TYR A 322 68.56 95.28 -62.98
N ASP A 323 69.81 95.33 -63.43
CA ASP A 323 70.19 95.88 -64.72
C ASP A 323 71.60 95.37 -65.00
N GLN A 324 71.74 94.39 -65.88
CA GLN A 324 72.74 94.44 -66.95
C GLN A 324 72.76 93.17 -67.83
N TYR A 325 72.32 93.40 -69.07
CA TYR A 325 72.74 92.77 -70.32
C TYR A 325 72.28 91.34 -70.66
N PHE A 326 71.21 91.34 -71.45
CA PHE A 326 71.15 90.66 -72.75
C PHE A 326 72.51 90.46 -73.44
N ARG A 327 72.82 89.20 -73.74
CA ARG A 327 73.55 88.69 -74.94
C ARG A 327 73.37 87.17 -74.92
N VAL A 328 72.43 86.57 -75.66
CA VAL A 328 72.48 86.26 -77.09
C VAL A 328 73.87 85.84 -77.57
N ARG A 329 74.18 84.53 -77.60
CA ARG A 329 74.30 83.76 -78.86
C ARG A 329 74.55 82.24 -78.59
N TRP A 330 73.71 81.34 -79.12
CA TRP A 330 73.97 80.36 -80.21
C TRP A 330 75.21 79.46 -79.94
N PHE A 331 75.22 78.13 -80.05
CA PHE A 331 74.51 77.12 -80.86
C PHE A 331 74.46 75.80 -80.08
#